data_AF-A0A7V5BQS0-F1
#
_entry.id   AF-A0A7V5BQS0-F1
#
_cell.length_a   1.000
_cell.length_b   1.000
_cell.length_c   1.000
_cell.angle_alpha   90.00
_cell.angle_beta   90.00
_cell.angle_gamma   90.00
#
_symmetry.space_group_name_H-M   'P 1'
#
loop_
_entity.id
_entity.type
_entity.pdbx_description
1 polymer ?
#
loop_
_entity_poly.entity_id
_entity_poly.type
_entity_poly.pdbx_seq_one_letter_code
_entity_poly.pdbx_strand_id
1 'polypeptide(L)'
;MLQATTSSGGYMMPTKIGARGARNNFADLLGRVHYGKEEVIIERSGKPMVAVIPIDLYEQMIVERETRFQVLDRLRQRLPDVPEDEVAQDVAAAIAAVRNVHVARRP
;
A
#
# COMPACT_ATOMS: atom_id res chain seq x y z
N MET A 1 16.71 9.78 -26.87
CA MET A 1 17.15 8.58 -26.11
C MET A 1 15.91 7.87 -25.60
N LEU A 2 15.74 6.62 -26.00
CA LEU A 2 14.54 5.80 -25.86
C LEU A 2 14.63 4.93 -24.59
N GLN A 3 13.51 4.87 -23.87
CA GLN A 3 12.99 3.81 -23.00
C GLN A 3 13.91 2.99 -22.08
N ALA A 4 13.52 2.95 -20.80
CA ALA A 4 13.64 1.74 -19.99
C ALA A 4 12.25 1.36 -19.46
N THR A 5 11.67 0.35 -20.10
CA THR A 5 10.51 -0.42 -19.67
C THR A 5 10.96 -1.45 -18.63
N THR A 6 10.27 -1.54 -17.50
CA THR A 6 10.27 -2.74 -16.66
C THR A 6 8.87 -2.91 -16.08
N SER A 7 8.12 -3.84 -16.68
CA SER A 7 6.84 -4.31 -16.16
C SER A 7 7.07 -5.39 -15.11
N SER A 8 6.40 -5.26 -13.95
CA SER A 8 6.27 -6.32 -12.94
C SER A 8 5.03 -6.02 -12.09
N GLY A 9 3.97 -6.83 -12.25
CA GLY A 9 2.69 -6.71 -11.55
C GLY A 9 1.79 -5.62 -12.13
N GLY A 10 0.51 -5.92 -12.38
CA GLY A 10 -0.46 -5.01 -13.01
C GLY A 10 -0.86 -3.82 -12.14
N TYR A 11 0.09 -2.99 -11.73
CA TYR A 11 -0.16 -1.63 -11.25
C TYR A 11 -0.09 -0.69 -12.45
N MET A 12 -1.24 -0.20 -12.91
CA MET A 12 -1.24 1.00 -13.75
C MET A 12 -0.47 2.07 -12.97
N MET A 13 0.63 2.53 -13.54
CA MET A 13 1.47 3.54 -12.90
C MET A 13 0.65 4.83 -12.87
N PRO A 14 0.29 5.35 -11.69
CA PRO A 14 -0.54 6.54 -11.63
C PRO A 14 0.19 7.69 -12.31
N THR A 15 -0.54 8.44 -13.12
CA THR A 15 0.01 9.53 -13.92
C THR A 15 0.65 10.54 -12.98
N LYS A 16 1.88 10.98 -13.29
CA LYS A 16 2.62 11.94 -12.46
C LYS A 16 2.53 13.34 -13.04
N ILE A 17 2.17 14.32 -12.21
CA ILE A 17 2.15 15.74 -12.59
C ILE A 17 2.82 16.60 -11.53
N GLY A 18 3.50 17.67 -11.96
CA GLY A 18 4.05 18.65 -11.01
C GLY A 18 2.96 19.49 -10.34
N ALA A 19 3.18 19.95 -9.11
CA ALA A 19 2.24 20.79 -8.36
C ALA A 19 1.77 22.04 -9.13
N ARG A 20 2.66 22.64 -9.93
CA ARG A 20 2.29 23.76 -10.82
C ARG A 20 1.36 23.33 -11.95
N GLY A 21 1.61 22.16 -12.54
CA GLY A 21 0.75 21.57 -13.57
C GLY A 21 -0.63 21.22 -13.03
N ALA A 22 -0.70 20.64 -11.83
CA ALA A 22 -1.96 20.35 -11.14
C ALA A 22 -2.78 21.62 -10.88
N ARG A 23 -2.14 22.68 -10.36
CA ARG A 23 -2.80 23.97 -10.11
C ARG A 23 -3.35 24.59 -11.40
N ASN A 24 -2.57 24.56 -12.48
CA ASN A 24 -2.96 25.19 -13.74
C ASN A 24 -4.10 24.46 -14.44
N ASN A 25 -4.24 23.14 -14.24
CA ASN A 25 -5.20 22.29 -14.94
C ASN A 25 -6.18 21.62 -13.97
N PHE A 26 -6.52 22.29 -12.86
CA PHE A 26 -7.23 21.64 -11.76
C PHE A 26 -8.62 21.13 -12.16
N ALA A 27 -9.38 21.90 -12.97
CA ALA A 27 -10.70 21.49 -13.42
C ALA A 27 -10.67 20.24 -14.32
N ASP A 28 -9.71 20.18 -15.26
CA ASP A 28 -9.49 19.00 -16.11
C ASP A 28 -9.06 17.79 -15.28
N LEU A 29 -8.16 17.99 -14.32
CA LEU A 29 -7.72 16.96 -13.38
C LEU A 29 -8.90 16.36 -12.62
N LEU A 30 -9.82 17.18 -12.10
CA LEU A 30 -11.03 16.70 -11.42
C LEU A 30 -11.92 15.88 -12.35
N GLY A 31 -12.11 16.33 -13.60
CA GLY A 31 -12.91 15.59 -14.59
C GLY A 31 -12.31 14.22 -14.93
N ARG A 32 -10.99 14.17 -15.16
CA ARG A 32 -10.26 12.94 -15.46
C ARG A 32 -10.27 11.95 -14.31
N VAL A 33 -10.10 12.43 -13.08
CA VAL A 33 -10.16 11.56 -11.89
C VAL A 33 -11.60 11.07 -11.67
N HIS A 34 -12.59 11.95 -11.69
CA HIS A 34 -13.97 11.57 -11.38
C HIS A 34 -14.62 10.68 -12.45
N TYR A 35 -14.56 11.11 -13.71
CA TYR A 35 -15.21 10.42 -14.83
C TYR A 35 -14.29 9.41 -15.51
N GLY A 36 -13.01 9.74 -15.68
CA GLY A 36 -12.01 8.87 -16.30
C GLY A 36 -11.41 7.82 -15.38
N LYS A 37 -11.73 7.87 -14.08
CA LYS A 37 -11.21 6.99 -13.03
C LYS A 37 -9.68 6.96 -12.97
N GLU A 38 -9.05 8.07 -13.35
CA GLU A 38 -7.60 8.19 -13.29
C GLU A 38 -7.09 8.36 -11.86
N GLU A 39 -5.96 7.73 -11.56
CA GLU A 39 -5.18 7.96 -10.36
C GLU A 39 -3.97 8.83 -10.72
N VAL A 40 -3.79 9.93 -10.00
CA VAL A 40 -2.76 10.93 -10.32
C VAL A 40 -1.92 11.25 -9.08
N ILE A 41 -0.60 11.20 -9.24
CA ILE A 41 0.35 11.63 -8.21
C ILE A 41 0.84 13.05 -8.52
N ILE A 42 0.64 13.95 -7.56
CA ILE A 42 1.18 15.30 -7.60
C ILE A 42 2.55 15.31 -6.93
N GLU A 43 3.55 15.75 -7.68
CA GLU A 43 4.94 15.85 -7.23
C GLU A 43 5.39 17.31 -7.09
N ARG A 44 6.36 17.55 -6.20
CA ARG A 44 7.12 18.81 -6.13
C ARG A 44 8.60 18.49 -6.11
N SER A 45 9.35 19.04 -7.05
CA SER A 45 10.79 18.76 -7.20
C SER A 45 11.11 17.26 -7.29
N GLY A 46 10.27 16.51 -8.02
CA GLY A 46 10.40 15.04 -8.20
C GLY A 46 10.01 14.20 -6.98
N LYS A 47 9.53 14.81 -5.89
CA LYS A 47 9.04 14.08 -4.72
C LYS A 47 7.51 13.97 -4.76
N PRO A 48 6.94 12.77 -4.64
CA PRO A 48 5.49 12.59 -4.53
C PRO A 48 4.98 13.22 -3.24
N MET A 49 3.93 14.03 -3.34
CA MET A 49 3.36 14.76 -2.19
C MET A 49 1.91 14.36 -1.91
N VAL A 50 1.09 14.22 -2.94
CA VAL A 50 -0.35 13.97 -2.83
C VAL A 50 -0.80 13.03 -3.94
N ALA A 51 -1.72 12.14 -3.62
CA ALA A 51 -2.47 11.37 -4.61
C ALA A 51 -3.88 11.96 -4.77
N VAL A 52 -4.33 12.11 -6.01
CA VAL A 52 -5.72 12.45 -6.34
C VAL A 52 -6.33 11.22 -6.98
N ILE A 53 -7.37 10.69 -6.35
CA ILE A 53 -8.01 9.43 -6.72
C ILE A 53 -9.54 9.60 -6.72
N PRO A 54 -10.27 8.73 -7.45
CA PRO A 54 -11.73 8.71 -7.39
C PRO A 54 -12.22 8.47 -5.96
N ILE A 55 -13.35 9.08 -5.59
CA ILE A 55 -13.91 8.97 -4.23
C ILE A 55 -14.32 7.53 -3.90
N ASP A 56 -14.87 6.81 -4.86
CA ASP A 56 -15.25 5.40 -4.75
C ASP A 56 -14.05 4.49 -4.48
N LEU A 57 -12.91 4.78 -5.11
CA LEU A 57 -11.66 4.07 -4.83
C LEU A 57 -11.19 4.36 -3.40
N TYR A 58 -11.25 5.61 -2.95
CA TYR A 58 -10.92 5.96 -1.58
C TYR A 58 -11.83 5.24 -0.57
N GLU A 59 -13.14 5.25 -0.79
CA GLU A 59 -14.12 4.55 0.06
C GLU A 59 -13.85 3.06 0.13
N GLN A 60 -13.58 2.42 -1.01
CA GLN A 60 -13.19 1.01 -1.05
C GLN A 60 -11.92 0.74 -0.23
N MET A 61 -10.90 1.58 -0.33
CA MET A 61 -9.67 1.44 0.46
C MET A 61 -9.93 1.54 1.96
N ILE A 62 -10.84 2.41 2.40
CA ILE A 62 -11.25 2.52 3.80
C ILE A 62 -11.94 1.23 4.25
N VAL A 63 -12.92 0.73 3.50
CA VAL A 63 -13.65 -0.51 3.83
C VAL A 63 -12.72 -1.73 3.85
N GLU A 64 -11.82 -1.85 2.88
CA GLU A 64 -10.84 -2.95 2.83
C GLU A 64 -9.86 -2.89 4.00
N ARG A 65 -9.49 -1.68 4.45
CA ARG A 65 -8.65 -1.52 5.62
C ARG A 65 -9.39 -2.02 6.88
N GLU A 66 -10.64 -1.62 7.07
CA GLU A 66 -11.44 -2.07 8.21
C GLU A 66 -11.67 -3.59 8.19
N THR A 67 -12.04 -4.14 7.03
CA THR A 67 -12.30 -5.58 6.86
C THR A 67 -11.08 -6.43 7.15
N ARG A 68 -9.87 -5.97 6.78
CA ARG A 68 -8.62 -6.67 7.09
C ARG A 68 -8.39 -6.83 8.59
N PHE A 69 -8.70 -5.81 9.38
CA PHE A 69 -8.54 -5.89 10.84
C PHE A 69 -9.63 -6.72 11.51
N GLN A 70 -10.87 -6.69 11.00
CA GLN A 70 -11.96 -7.53 11.52
C GLN A 70 -11.69 -9.04 11.45
N VAL A 71 -10.89 -9.50 10.48
CA VAL A 71 -10.46 -10.91 10.41
C VAL A 71 -9.52 -11.24 11.56
N LEU A 72 -8.57 -10.35 11.86
CA LEU A 72 -7.63 -10.52 12.98
C LEU A 72 -8.36 -10.48 14.33
N ASP A 73 -9.34 -9.59 14.48
CA ASP A 73 -10.15 -9.52 15.70
C ASP A 73 -10.98 -10.79 15.92
N ARG A 74 -11.59 -11.32 14.86
CA ARG A 74 -12.30 -12.62 14.92
C ARG A 74 -11.39 -13.77 15.30
N LEU A 75 -10.14 -13.76 14.86
CA LEU A 75 -9.15 -14.76 15.24
C LEU A 75 -8.75 -14.60 16.71
N ARG A 76 -8.45 -13.38 17.15
CA ARG A 76 -8.08 -13.06 18.53
C ARG A 76 -9.16 -13.48 19.52
N GLN A 77 -10.44 -13.27 19.21
CA GLN A 77 -11.56 -13.70 20.08
C GLN A 77 -11.63 -15.21 20.35
N ARG A 78 -11.01 -16.03 19.50
CA ARG A 78 -10.97 -17.50 19.65
C ARG A 78 -9.67 -17.99 20.28
N LEU A 79 -8.69 -17.10 20.48
CA LEU A 79 -7.42 -17.45 21.08
C LEU A 79 -7.50 -17.30 22.60
N PRO A 80 -6.79 -18.17 23.36
CA PRO A 80 -6.65 -18.01 24.80
C PRO A 80 -5.95 -16.68 25.13
N ASP A 81 -6.28 -16.12 26.29
CA ASP A 81 -5.63 -14.92 26.80
C ASP A 81 -4.27 -15.30 27.40
N VAL A 82 -3.22 -15.16 26.60
CA VAL A 82 -1.83 -15.50 26.96
C VAL A 82 -1.09 -14.20 27.28
N PRO A 83 -0.28 -14.16 28.35
CA PRO A 83 0.53 -12.99 28.68
C PRO A 83 1.41 -12.53 27.51
N GLU A 84 1.52 -11.21 27.31
CA GLU A 84 2.25 -10.63 26.17
C GLU A 84 3.72 -11.09 26.11
N ASP A 85 4.37 -11.24 27.27
CA ASP A 85 5.76 -11.69 27.37
C ASP A 85 5.96 -13.12 26.85
N GLU A 86 4.99 -14.01 27.08
CA GLU A 86 5.02 -15.40 26.60
C GLU A 86 4.83 -15.45 25.08
N VAL A 87 3.86 -14.69 24.57
CA VAL A 87 3.66 -14.54 23.12
C VAL A 87 4.90 -13.98 22.42
N ALA A 88 5.55 -12.98 23.02
CA ALA A 88 6.76 -12.38 22.48
C ALA A 88 7.92 -13.38 22.42
N GLN A 89 8.06 -14.23 23.44
CA GLN A 89 9.07 -15.29 23.48
C GLN A 89 8.82 -16.35 22.39
N ASP A 90 7.57 -16.80 22.25
CA ASP A 90 7.19 -17.79 21.23
C ASP A 90 7.45 -17.28 19.80
N VAL A 91 7.07 -16.03 19.53
CA VAL A 91 7.31 -15.38 18.24
C VAL A 91 8.81 -15.25 17.98
N ALA A 92 9.60 -14.83 18.96
CA ALA A 92 11.05 -14.71 18.83
C ALA A 92 11.72 -16.07 18.53
N ALA A 93 11.30 -17.12 19.23
CA ALA A 93 11.78 -18.48 19.01
C ALA A 93 11.45 -18.98 17.59
N ALA A 94 10.22 -18.77 17.12
CA ALA A 94 9.79 -19.16 15.78
C ALA A 94 10.57 -18.42 14.68
N ILE A 95 10.78 -17.10 14.84
CA ILE A 95 11.58 -16.30 13.90
C ILE A 95 13.03 -16.80 13.86
N ALA A 96 13.62 -17.08 15.02
CA ALA A 96 14.99 -17.60 15.11
C ALA A 96 15.14 -18.95 14.40
N ALA A 97 14.17 -19.86 14.59
CA ALA A 97 14.16 -21.16 13.93
C ALA A 97 14.14 -21.03 12.40
N VAL A 98 13.27 -20.16 11.83
CA VAL A 98 13.20 -19.94 10.38
C VAL A 98 14.49 -19.32 9.82
N ARG A 99 15.09 -18.38 10.57
CA ARG A 99 16.36 -17.74 10.17
C ARG A 99 17.50 -18.75 10.14
N ASN A 100 17.62 -19.62 11.14
CA ASN A 100 18.66 -20.65 11.18
C ASN A 100 18.55 -21.65 10.03
N VAL A 101 17.32 -22.04 9.66
CA VAL A 101 17.06 -22.92 8.50
C VAL A 101 17.43 -22.23 7.18
N HIS A 102 17.18 -20.92 7.04
CA HIS A 102 17.57 -20.17 5.83
C HIS A 102 19.08 -19.93 5.72
N VAL A 103 19.77 -19.71 6.84
CA VAL A 103 21.24 -19.56 6.86
C VAL A 103 21.92 -20.87 6.45
N ALA A 104 21.38 -22.02 6.87
CA ALA A 104 21.93 -23.33 6.51
C ALA A 104 21.68 -23.76 5.04
N ARG A 105 20.81 -23.06 4.29
CA ARG A 105 20.44 -23.38 2.90
C ARG A 105 21.10 -22.48 1.85
N ARG A 106 21.99 -21.58 2.24
CA ARG A 106 22.70 -20.69 1.32
C ARG A 106 24.05 -21.32 0.93
N PRO A 107 24.27 -21.76 -0.32
CA PRO A 107 25.61 -22.07 -0.81
C PRO A 107 26.47 -20.80 -0.96
#